data_AF-A0A2E0J044-F1
#
_entry.id   AF-A0A2E0J044-F1
#
_cell.length_a   1.000
_cell.length_b   1.000
_cell.length_c   1.000
_cell.angle_alpha   90.00
_cell.angle_beta   90.00
_cell.angle_gamma   90.00
#
_symmetry.space_group_name_H-M   'P 1'
#
loop_
_entity.id
_entity.type
_entity.pdbx_description
1 polymer ?
#
loop_
_entity_poly.entity_id
_entity_poly.type
_entity_poly.pdbx_seq_one_letter_code
_entity_poly.pdbx_strand_id
1 'polypeptide(L)'
;MYNRLYSTIHVKAVDGDSWSFTGIASTPTPDRMRDTVDPKGAQFTLPIPLLWQHDHRSPIGHVDTATFTDSGIEISASIQRPTDEMPNGLTGRLQEAWASIKSGLVRGLSIGFVPKEWQPREGGGMAISAWDWMELSAVTIPANQDASIQTIKSILAPDPTPTPTPHRGFTLRKTHFFLRNN
;
A
#
# COMPACT_ATOMS: atom_id res chain seq x y z
N MET A 1 -12.98 -41.43 15.47
CA MET A 1 -13.01 -39.96 15.69
C MET A 1 -12.81 -39.29 14.34
N TYR A 2 -13.87 -38.70 13.78
CA TYR A 2 -13.80 -38.03 12.47
C TYR A 2 -13.34 -36.58 12.65
N ASN A 3 -12.20 -36.23 12.07
CA ASN A 3 -11.73 -34.84 12.02
C ASN A 3 -12.24 -34.20 10.72
N ARG A 4 -13.30 -33.39 10.81
CA ARG A 4 -13.77 -32.59 9.68
C ARG A 4 -12.91 -31.33 9.59
N LEU A 5 -11.98 -31.30 8.65
CA LEU A 5 -11.30 -30.07 8.25
C LEU A 5 -12.26 -29.25 7.39
N TYR A 6 -12.73 -28.13 7.93
CA TYR A 6 -13.45 -27.13 7.16
C TYR A 6 -12.42 -26.25 6.45
N SER A 7 -12.27 -26.41 5.14
CA SER A 7 -11.60 -25.42 4.30
C SER A 7 -12.64 -24.38 3.91
N THR A 8 -12.56 -23.18 4.49
CA THR A 8 -13.30 -22.03 4.00
C THR A 8 -12.63 -21.56 2.71
N ILE A 9 -13.28 -21.82 1.57
CA ILE A 9 -12.88 -21.27 0.28
C ILE A 9 -13.37 -19.82 0.22
N HIS A 10 -12.46 -18.86 0.13
CA HIS A 10 -12.77 -17.52 -0.36
C HIS A 10 -12.49 -17.46 -1.86
N VAL A 11 -13.57 -17.47 -2.65
CA VAL A 11 -13.54 -17.24 -4.11
C VAL A 11 -13.12 -15.79 -4.37
N LYS A 12 -11.97 -15.58 -5.03
CA LYS A 12 -11.60 -14.26 -5.57
C LYS A 12 -12.41 -13.99 -6.84
N ALA A 13 -13.46 -13.18 -6.73
CA ALA A 13 -13.94 -12.41 -7.87
C ALA A 13 -12.79 -11.50 -8.33
N VAL A 14 -12.36 -11.64 -9.58
CA VAL A 14 -11.41 -10.71 -10.20
C VAL A 14 -12.22 -9.49 -10.62
N ASP A 15 -12.45 -8.59 -9.67
CA ASP A 15 -12.99 -7.26 -9.95
C ASP A 15 -11.87 -6.39 -10.52
N GLY A 16 -12.17 -5.74 -11.66
CA GLY A 16 -11.27 -4.87 -12.41
C GLY A 16 -10.95 -3.54 -11.72
N ASP A 17 -10.84 -3.50 -10.38
CA ASP A 17 -10.68 -2.26 -9.63
C ASP A 17 -10.10 -2.49 -8.21
N SER A 18 -9.07 -3.34 -8.11
CA SER A 18 -8.46 -3.72 -6.83
C SER A 18 -7.49 -2.64 -6.31
N TRP A 19 -7.59 -2.28 -5.02
CA TRP A 19 -6.54 -1.50 -4.34
C TRP A 19 -5.37 -2.42 -4.03
N SER A 20 -4.48 -2.62 -5.01
CA SER A 20 -3.36 -3.54 -4.89
C SER A 20 -2.06 -2.94 -5.43
N PHE A 21 -0.95 -3.47 -4.94
CA PHE A 21 0.38 -3.10 -5.41
C PHE A 21 1.34 -4.29 -5.34
N THR A 22 2.43 -4.19 -6.09
CA THR A 22 3.59 -5.07 -5.97
C THR A 22 4.79 -4.30 -5.44
N GLY A 23 5.72 -5.01 -4.83
CA GLY A 23 6.93 -4.39 -4.28
C GLY A 23 7.95 -5.40 -3.77
N ILE A 24 9.01 -4.87 -3.17
CA ILE A 24 10.05 -5.64 -2.48
C ILE A 24 9.87 -5.45 -0.99
N ALA A 25 9.64 -6.54 -0.25
CA ALA A 25 9.45 -6.49 1.19
C ALA A 25 10.78 -6.40 1.95
N SER A 26 11.81 -7.11 1.47
CA SER A 26 13.15 -7.12 2.06
C SER A 26 14.18 -7.55 1.02
N THR A 27 15.41 -7.06 1.16
CA THR A 27 16.58 -7.40 0.34
C THR A 27 17.72 -7.84 1.26
N PRO A 28 18.77 -8.51 0.76
CA PRO A 28 19.91 -8.90 1.59
C PRO A 28 20.84 -7.72 1.95
N THR A 29 20.53 -6.49 1.51
CA THR A 29 21.38 -5.33 1.76
C THR A 29 21.31 -4.90 3.23
N PRO A 30 22.43 -4.42 3.82
CA PRO A 30 22.40 -3.88 5.17
C PRO A 30 21.38 -2.75 5.31
N ASP A 31 20.55 -2.85 6.34
CA ASP A 31 19.56 -1.85 6.66
C ASP A 31 20.16 -0.62 7.36
N ARG A 32 19.31 0.34 7.73
CA ARG A 32 19.75 1.57 8.41
C ARG A 32 20.39 1.36 9.79
N MET A 33 20.15 0.22 10.43
CA MET A 33 20.71 -0.17 11.72
C MET A 33 21.94 -1.06 11.54
N ARG A 34 22.33 -1.32 10.28
CA ARG A 34 23.40 -2.23 9.85
C ARG A 34 23.06 -3.71 10.04
N ASP A 35 21.78 -4.04 10.22
CA ASP A 35 21.35 -5.43 10.22
C ASP A 35 21.26 -5.93 8.77
N THR A 36 21.58 -7.21 8.55
CA THR A 36 21.26 -7.91 7.31
C THR A 36 20.28 -9.02 7.63
N VAL A 37 19.14 -9.01 6.98
CA VAL A 37 18.10 -10.03 7.14
C VAL A 37 18.08 -10.86 5.87
N ASP A 38 18.52 -12.12 5.94
CA ASP A 38 18.54 -13.00 4.76
C ASP A 38 17.10 -13.28 4.29
N PRO A 39 16.72 -12.83 3.08
CA PRO A 39 15.39 -13.10 2.53
C PRO A 39 15.02 -14.58 2.53
N LYS A 40 15.99 -15.48 2.27
CA LYS A 40 15.74 -16.94 2.19
C LYS A 40 15.50 -17.58 3.56
N GLY A 41 15.83 -16.87 4.64
CA GLY A 41 15.60 -17.29 6.02
C GLY A 41 14.16 -17.07 6.53
N ALA A 42 13.29 -16.46 5.73
CA ALA A 42 11.95 -16.08 6.15
C ALA A 42 11.01 -17.29 6.28
N GLN A 43 10.35 -17.40 7.43
CA GLN A 43 9.26 -18.35 7.66
C GLN A 43 7.94 -17.59 7.79
N PHE A 44 6.92 -18.00 7.02
CA PHE A 44 5.62 -17.33 7.01
C PHE A 44 4.49 -18.23 6.53
N THR A 45 3.26 -17.81 6.79
CA THR A 45 2.03 -18.35 6.19
C THR A 45 1.24 -17.19 5.61
N LEU A 46 0.80 -17.31 4.36
CA LEU A 46 -0.04 -16.31 3.72
C LEU A 46 -1.51 -16.51 4.10
N PRO A 47 -2.31 -15.43 4.19
CA PRO A 47 -1.90 -14.03 4.00
C PRO A 47 -1.15 -13.46 5.22
N ILE A 48 -0.16 -12.60 4.98
CA ILE A 48 0.53 -11.83 6.05
C ILE A 48 -0.19 -10.49 6.24
N PRO A 49 -0.42 -10.00 7.47
CA PRO A 49 -1.03 -8.69 7.68
C PRO A 49 -0.23 -7.55 7.04
N LEU A 50 -0.94 -6.66 6.33
CA LEU A 50 -0.40 -5.38 5.87
C LEU A 50 -0.82 -4.28 6.84
N LEU A 51 0.14 -3.64 7.50
CA LEU A 51 -0.09 -2.58 8.47
C LEU A 51 0.27 -1.20 7.93
N TRP A 52 -0.17 -0.17 8.65
CA TRP A 52 0.20 1.21 8.43
C TRP A 52 1.25 1.66 9.45
N GLN A 53 2.44 2.05 8.97
CA GLN A 53 3.49 2.67 9.80
C GLN A 53 3.89 1.87 11.05
N HIS A 54 3.93 0.53 10.94
CA HIS A 54 4.20 -0.39 12.07
C HIS A 54 3.20 -0.32 13.23
N ASP A 55 2.08 0.38 13.07
CA ASP A 55 1.05 0.40 14.10
C ASP A 55 0.19 -0.87 14.01
N HIS A 56 0.39 -1.79 14.95
CA HIS A 56 -0.37 -3.05 15.07
C HIS A 56 -1.87 -2.84 15.28
N ARG A 57 -2.31 -1.63 15.66
CA ARG A 57 -3.74 -1.26 15.75
C ARG A 57 -4.29 -0.75 14.42
N SER A 58 -3.42 -0.61 13.43
CA SER A 58 -3.68 -0.04 12.12
C SER A 58 -3.46 -1.00 10.94
N PRO A 59 -4.13 -2.18 10.91
CA PRO A 59 -4.12 -3.03 9.72
C PRO A 59 -4.91 -2.37 8.59
N ILE A 60 -4.33 -2.42 7.39
CA ILE A 60 -4.91 -1.83 6.17
C ILE A 60 -5.21 -2.89 5.11
N GLY A 61 -4.65 -4.09 5.22
CA GLY A 61 -4.90 -5.15 4.26
C GLY A 61 -4.01 -6.37 4.48
N HIS A 62 -3.58 -7.00 3.39
CA HIS A 62 -2.80 -8.23 3.44
C HIS A 62 -1.78 -8.34 2.32
N VAL A 63 -0.69 -9.06 2.58
CA VAL A 63 0.18 -9.63 1.55
C VAL A 63 -0.47 -10.90 1.03
N ASP A 64 -0.76 -10.92 -0.26
CA ASP A 64 -1.43 -12.03 -0.96
C ASP A 64 -0.43 -13.08 -1.47
N THR A 65 0.74 -12.65 -1.91
CA THR A 65 1.80 -13.51 -2.44
C THR A 65 3.16 -13.01 -1.99
N ALA A 66 4.08 -13.93 -1.74
CA ALA A 66 5.48 -13.64 -1.48
C ALA A 66 6.34 -14.66 -2.24
N THR A 67 7.38 -14.19 -2.93
CA THR A 67 8.26 -15.02 -3.75
C THR A 67 9.70 -14.63 -3.50
N PHE A 68 10.53 -15.63 -3.19
CA PHE A 68 11.97 -15.43 -3.06
C PHE A 68 12.61 -15.28 -4.43
N THR A 69 13.42 -14.24 -4.58
CA THR A 69 14.22 -13.96 -5.77
C THR A 69 15.66 -13.68 -5.35
N ASP A 70 16.56 -13.57 -6.32
CA ASP A 70 17.94 -13.17 -6.02
C ASP A 70 18.04 -11.71 -5.52
N SER A 71 17.04 -10.88 -5.85
CA SER A 71 16.97 -9.47 -5.43
C SER A 71 16.33 -9.28 -4.04
N GLY A 72 15.71 -10.32 -3.48
CA GLY A 72 14.97 -10.24 -2.22
C GLY A 72 13.61 -10.93 -2.26
N ILE A 73 12.68 -10.47 -1.42
CA ILE A 73 11.30 -10.98 -1.39
C ILE A 73 10.38 -10.07 -2.20
N GLU A 74 9.92 -10.55 -3.35
CA GLU A 74 8.88 -9.89 -4.14
C GLU A 74 7.50 -10.22 -3.58
N ILE A 75 6.62 -9.23 -3.50
CA ILE A 75 5.27 -9.39 -2.97
C ILE A 75 4.20 -8.81 -3.89
N SER A 76 2.98 -9.33 -3.74
CA SER A 76 1.74 -8.63 -4.09
C SER A 76 0.94 -8.44 -2.82
N ALA A 77 0.42 -7.24 -2.60
CA ALA A 77 -0.42 -6.92 -1.45
C ALA A 77 -1.67 -6.17 -1.89
N SER A 78 -2.73 -6.30 -1.09
CA SER A 78 -4.00 -5.63 -1.28
C SER A 78 -4.37 -4.84 -0.02
N ILE A 79 -4.90 -3.64 -0.23
CA ILE A 79 -5.54 -2.83 0.81
C ILE A 79 -7.03 -3.11 0.77
N GLN A 80 -7.64 -3.26 1.95
CA GLN A 80 -9.08 -3.41 2.05
C GLN A 80 -9.76 -2.16 1.48
N ARG A 81 -10.63 -2.34 0.48
CA ARG A 81 -11.44 -1.24 -0.03
C ARG A 81 -12.53 -0.91 0.99
N PRO A 82 -12.76 0.39 1.31
CA PRO A 82 -13.86 0.78 2.16
C PRO A 82 -15.21 0.37 1.57
N THR A 83 -16.14 -0.01 2.44
CA THR A 83 -17.56 -0.20 2.10
C THR A 83 -18.42 0.72 2.96
N ASP A 84 -19.65 0.99 2.54
CA ASP A 84 -20.58 1.89 3.25
C ASP A 84 -20.94 1.38 4.65
N GLU A 85 -20.71 0.10 4.93
CA GLU A 85 -21.00 -0.56 6.21
C GLU A 85 -19.84 -0.43 7.21
N MET A 86 -18.65 0.02 6.79
CA MET A 86 -17.49 0.13 7.67
C MET A 86 -17.57 1.35 8.58
N PRO A 87 -17.09 1.25 9.84
CA PRO A 87 -16.98 2.41 10.72
C PRO A 87 -16.12 3.52 10.11
N ASN A 88 -16.51 4.78 10.29
CA ASN A 88 -15.81 5.95 9.72
C ASN A 88 -14.30 5.96 10.00
N GLY A 89 -13.87 5.53 11.19
CA GLY A 89 -12.45 5.45 11.53
C GLY A 89 -11.67 4.46 10.68
N LEU A 90 -12.25 3.30 10.38
CA LEU A 90 -11.63 2.31 9.49
C LEU A 90 -11.62 2.81 8.04
N THR A 91 -12.76 3.33 7.57
CA THR A 91 -12.89 3.91 6.22
C THR A 91 -11.86 5.01 5.98
N GLY A 92 -11.72 5.96 6.90
CA GLY A 92 -10.75 7.05 6.81
C GLY A 92 -9.31 6.53 6.74
N ARG A 93 -8.94 5.58 7.61
CA ARG A 93 -7.60 4.97 7.62
C ARG A 93 -7.26 4.29 6.28
N LEU A 94 -8.18 3.51 5.74
CA LEU A 94 -7.99 2.80 4.47
C LEU A 94 -7.82 3.79 3.31
N GLN A 95 -8.66 4.83 3.26
CA GLN A 95 -8.59 5.88 2.25
C GLN A 95 -7.30 6.68 2.34
N GLU A 96 -6.88 7.08 3.55
CA GLU A 96 -5.64 7.81 3.80
C GLU A 96 -4.42 7.00 3.38
N ALA A 97 -4.35 5.73 3.80
CA ALA A 97 -3.24 4.84 3.46
C ALA A 97 -3.12 4.69 1.94
N TRP A 98 -4.23 4.41 1.26
CA TRP A 98 -4.23 4.25 -0.19
C TRP A 98 -3.89 5.55 -0.93
N ALA A 99 -4.46 6.69 -0.52
CA ALA A 99 -4.17 7.98 -1.11
C ALA A 99 -2.69 8.36 -0.92
N SER A 100 -2.11 8.07 0.25
CA SER A 100 -0.71 8.31 0.56
C SER A 100 0.24 7.44 -0.27
N ILE A 101 -0.12 6.18 -0.51
CA ILE A 101 0.63 5.28 -1.39
C ILE A 101 0.56 5.75 -2.84
N LYS A 102 -0.65 6.05 -3.33
CA LYS A 102 -0.86 6.55 -4.70
C LYS A 102 -0.15 7.87 -4.99
N SER A 103 -0.12 8.78 -4.03
CA SER A 103 0.57 10.07 -4.16
C SER A 103 2.08 9.97 -3.95
N GLY A 104 2.59 8.82 -3.52
CA GLY A 104 4.01 8.61 -3.25
C GLY A 104 4.50 9.23 -1.93
N LEU A 105 3.60 9.67 -1.05
CA LEU A 105 3.94 10.08 0.32
C LEU A 105 4.42 8.88 1.15
N VAL A 106 3.87 7.69 0.87
CA VAL A 106 4.31 6.42 1.42
C VAL A 106 4.72 5.50 0.29
N ARG A 107 6.01 5.16 0.26
CA ARG A 107 6.64 4.39 -0.82
C ARG A 107 7.46 3.21 -0.33
N GLY A 108 7.76 3.15 0.97
CA GLY A 108 8.57 2.11 1.56
C GLY A 108 7.72 0.93 2.00
N LEU A 109 8.37 -0.23 2.05
CA LEU A 109 7.87 -1.40 2.74
C LEU A 109 8.87 -1.77 3.84
N SER A 110 8.39 -2.23 4.98
CA SER A 110 9.26 -2.67 6.06
C SER A 110 8.67 -3.92 6.70
N ILE A 111 9.52 -4.92 6.87
CA ILE A 111 9.15 -6.16 7.56
C ILE A 111 9.17 -5.95 9.08
N GLY A 112 8.21 -6.57 9.76
CA GLY A 112 8.21 -6.82 11.19
C GLY A 112 8.37 -8.31 11.41
N PHE A 113 9.37 -8.69 12.19
CA PHE A 113 9.79 -10.09 12.31
C PHE A 113 10.36 -10.40 13.70
N VAL A 114 10.47 -11.70 13.98
CA VAL A 114 11.18 -12.23 15.15
C VAL A 114 12.41 -13.02 14.67
N PRO A 115 13.64 -12.61 15.03
CA PRO A 115 14.84 -13.36 14.66
C PRO A 115 14.89 -14.71 15.39
N LYS A 116 15.33 -15.76 14.68
CA LYS A 116 15.50 -17.12 15.21
C LYS A 116 16.97 -17.51 15.26
N GLU A 117 17.71 -17.16 14.24
CA GLU A 117 19.16 -17.33 14.18
C GLU A 117 19.79 -16.01 13.74
N TRP A 118 20.78 -15.56 14.51
CA TRP A 118 21.52 -14.34 14.22
C TRP A 118 22.92 -14.39 14.80
N GLN A 119 23.81 -13.58 14.23
CA GLN A 119 25.15 -13.35 14.72
C GLN A 119 25.53 -11.87 14.63
N PRO A 120 26.34 -11.34 15.57
CA PRO A 120 26.86 -9.98 15.45
C PRO A 120 27.68 -9.79 14.18
N ARG A 121 27.63 -8.59 13.59
CA ARG A 121 28.45 -8.21 12.44
C ARG A 121 29.61 -7.33 12.85
N GLU A 122 30.71 -7.44 12.13
CA GLU A 122 31.80 -6.47 12.22
C GLU A 122 31.29 -5.09 11.78
N GLY A 123 31.53 -4.06 12.60
CA GLY A 123 30.99 -2.72 12.37
C GLY A 123 29.58 -2.49 12.92
N GLY A 124 28.99 -3.45 13.65
CA GLY A 124 27.70 -3.32 14.32
C GLY A 124 26.53 -3.85 13.50
N GLY A 125 25.40 -4.03 14.18
CA GLY A 125 24.23 -4.73 13.66
C GLY A 125 24.35 -6.25 13.75
N MET A 126 23.34 -6.94 13.26
CA MET A 126 23.14 -8.38 13.31
C MET A 126 22.99 -8.94 11.90
N ALA A 127 23.58 -10.09 11.64
CA ALA A 127 23.28 -10.91 10.48
C ALA A 127 22.27 -11.96 10.89
N ILE A 128 21.04 -11.87 10.40
CA ILE A 128 19.90 -12.72 10.74
C ILE A 128 19.69 -13.71 9.58
N SER A 129 19.89 -14.99 9.84
CA SER A 129 19.82 -16.08 8.85
C SER A 129 18.49 -16.83 8.86
N ALA A 130 17.75 -16.79 9.97
CA ALA A 130 16.43 -17.39 10.10
C ALA A 130 15.52 -16.50 10.93
N TRP A 131 14.27 -16.31 10.50
CA TRP A 131 13.33 -15.37 11.13
C TRP A 131 11.88 -15.73 10.83
N ASP A 132 10.99 -15.44 11.79
CA ASP A 132 9.55 -15.57 11.63
C ASP A 132 8.99 -14.21 11.14
N TRP A 133 8.39 -14.19 9.96
CA TRP A 133 7.80 -12.97 9.38
C TRP A 133 6.39 -12.74 9.95
N MET A 134 6.24 -11.66 10.70
CA MET A 134 5.01 -11.38 11.46
C MET A 134 4.06 -10.44 10.71
N GLU A 135 4.61 -9.39 10.09
CA GLU A 135 3.83 -8.38 9.39
C GLU A 135 4.65 -7.68 8.28
N LEU A 136 3.94 -7.04 7.35
CA LEU A 136 4.53 -6.08 6.42
C LEU A 136 3.85 -4.73 6.62
N SER A 137 4.64 -3.66 6.72
CA SER A 137 4.10 -2.31 6.88
C SER A 137 4.36 -1.45 5.65
N ALA A 138 3.35 -0.68 5.23
CA ALA A 138 3.53 0.48 4.37
C ALA A 138 4.09 1.63 5.21
N VAL A 139 5.28 2.12 4.86
CA VAL A 139 6.03 3.08 5.68
C VAL A 139 6.59 4.23 4.84
N THR A 140 6.71 5.40 5.46
CA THR A 140 7.38 6.55 4.82
C THR A 140 8.89 6.30 4.70
N ILE A 141 9.50 5.69 5.72
CA ILE A 141 10.93 5.42 5.78
C ILE A 141 11.12 3.94 6.15
N PRO A 142 11.57 3.09 5.22
CA PRO A 142 11.84 1.69 5.51
C PRO A 142 13.20 1.52 6.21
N ALA A 143 13.29 0.47 7.03
CA ALA A 143 14.54 0.01 7.64
C ALA A 143 15.53 -0.43 6.54
N ASN A 144 15.12 -1.39 5.71
CA ASN A 144 15.84 -1.78 4.51
C ASN A 144 15.53 -0.78 3.37
N GLN A 145 16.55 -0.06 2.88
CA GLN A 145 16.34 1.12 2.03
C GLN A 145 15.80 0.77 0.63
N ASP A 146 16.06 -0.47 0.20
CA ASP A 146 15.66 -1.00 -1.10
C ASP A 146 14.24 -1.59 -1.08
N ALA A 147 13.67 -1.82 0.12
CA ALA A 147 12.31 -2.31 0.28
C ALA A 147 11.29 -1.21 -0.06
N SER A 148 10.50 -1.45 -1.10
CA SER A 148 9.72 -0.40 -1.75
C SER A 148 8.47 -0.92 -2.44
N ILE A 149 7.47 -0.05 -2.55
CA ILE A 149 6.31 -0.21 -3.42
C ILE A 149 6.74 0.16 -4.84
N GLN A 150 6.52 -0.74 -5.79
CA GLN A 150 7.00 -0.60 -7.17
C GLN A 150 5.88 -0.29 -8.16
N THR A 151 4.85 -1.15 -8.21
CA THR A 151 3.73 -0.98 -9.15
C THR A 151 2.44 -0.87 -8.38
N ILE A 152 1.66 0.18 -8.66
CA ILE A 152 0.31 0.34 -8.12
C ILE A 152 -0.67 -0.03 -9.23
N LYS A 153 -1.52 -1.01 -8.97
CA LYS A 153 -2.64 -1.33 -9.85
C LYS A 153 -3.86 -0.58 -9.35
N SER A 154 -4.31 0.39 -10.13
CA SER A 154 -5.59 1.07 -9.94
C SER A 154 -6.15 1.28 -11.33
N ILE A 155 -7.34 0.74 -11.60
CA ILE A 155 -8.11 1.20 -12.75
C ILE A 155 -8.80 2.49 -12.27
N LEU A 156 -8.80 3.50 -13.13
CA LEU A 156 -9.64 4.68 -12.95
C LEU A 156 -10.87 4.40 -13.79
N ALA A 157 -12.06 4.45 -13.20
CA ALA A 157 -13.26 4.65 -14.01
C ALA A 157 -13.02 5.92 -14.86
N PRO A 158 -13.31 5.89 -16.18
CA PRO A 158 -13.10 7.06 -17.02
C PRO A 158 -13.83 8.27 -16.43
N ASP A 159 -13.10 9.37 -16.29
CA ASP A 159 -13.65 10.65 -15.85
C ASP A 159 -14.89 10.97 -16.70
N PRO A 160 -16.06 11.31 -16.12
CA PRO A 160 -17.13 11.89 -16.91
C PRO A 160 -16.59 13.21 -17.46
N THR A 161 -16.32 13.23 -18.77
CA THR A 161 -15.87 14.41 -19.50
C THR A 161 -16.68 15.62 -19.04
N PRO A 162 -16.05 16.76 -18.68
CA PRO A 162 -16.80 17.94 -18.28
C PRO A 162 -17.71 18.32 -19.45
N THR A 163 -19.01 18.16 -19.26
CA THR A 163 -20.00 18.58 -20.25
C THR A 163 -19.86 20.10 -20.34
N PRO A 164 -19.54 20.67 -21.52
CA PRO A 164 -19.39 22.11 -21.64
C PRO A 164 -20.72 22.75 -21.26
N THR A 165 -20.71 23.49 -20.15
CA THR A 165 -21.88 24.26 -19.72
C THR A 165 -22.13 25.33 -20.79
N PRO A 166 -23.31 25.42 -21.42
CA PRO A 166 -23.57 26.49 -22.36
C PRO A 166 -23.50 27.83 -21.61
N HIS A 167 -22.50 28.65 -21.92
CA HIS A 167 -22.39 30.00 -21.39
C HIS A 167 -23.64 30.79 -21.78
N ARG A 168 -24.45 31.17 -20.80
CA ARG A 168 -25.55 32.13 -21.00
C ARG A 168 -24.94 33.44 -21.51
N GLY A 169 -25.28 33.79 -22.75
CA GLY A 169 -24.81 35.02 -23.39
C GLY A 169 -25.12 36.26 -22.56
N PHE A 170 -24.11 37.09 -22.35
CA PHE A 170 -24.27 38.45 -21.84
C PHE A 170 -25.08 39.28 -22.85
N THR A 171 -26.27 39.72 -22.48
CA THR A 171 -27.02 40.71 -23.27
C THR A 171 -26.51 42.11 -22.94
N LEU A 172 -25.77 42.73 -23.86
CA LEU A 172 -25.38 44.14 -23.76
C LEU A 172 -26.64 45.03 -23.88
N ARG A 173 -27.01 45.71 -22.79
CA ARG A 173 -28.00 46.80 -22.84
C ARG A 173 -27.36 48.03 -23.48
N LYS A 174 -27.86 48.45 -24.65
CA LYS A 174 -27.53 49.74 -25.27
C LYS A 174 -28.15 50.87 -24.45
N THR A 175 -27.33 51.64 -23.73
CA THR A 175 -27.69 52.96 -23.20
C THR A 175 -27.68 53.99 -24.33
N HIS A 176 -28.82 54.61 -24.62
CA HIS A 176 -28.91 55.77 -25.52
C HIS A 176 -28.54 57.04 -24.76
N PHE A 177 -27.50 57.75 -25.22
CA PHE A 177 -27.12 59.07 -24.74
C PHE A 177 -27.76 60.12 -25.67
N PHE A 178 -28.62 60.98 -25.11
CA PHE A 178 -29.21 62.13 -25.81
C PHE A 178 -28.16 63.25 -25.89
N LEU A 179 -27.84 63.69 -27.11
CA LEU A 179 -27.13 64.95 -27.36
C LEU A 179 -28.17 66.08 -27.40
N ARG A 180 -27.99 67.12 -26.57
CA ARG A 180 -28.60 68.44 -26.76
C ARG A 180 -27.51 69.40 -27.22
N ASN A 181 -27.74 70.02 -28.37
CA ASN A 181 -26.96 71.14 -28.88
C ASN A 181 -27.48 72.47 -28.30
N ASN A 182 -26.52 73.39 -28.18
CA ASN A 182 -26.58 74.83 -27.87
C ASN A 182 -26.68 75.22 -26.40
#